data_AF-A0A260YV57-F1
#
_entry.id   AF-A0A260YV57-F1
#
_cell.length_a   1.000
_cell.length_b   1.000
_cell.length_c   1.000
_cell.angle_alpha   90.00
_cell.angle_beta   90.00
_cell.angle_gamma   90.00
#
_symmetry.space_group_name_H-M   'P 1'
#
loop_
_entity.id
_entity.type
_entity.pdbx_description
1 polymer ?
#
loop_
_entity_poly.entity_id
_entity_poly.type
_entity_poly.pdbx_seq_one_letter_code
_entity_poly.pdbx_strand_id
1 'polypeptide(L)'
;MSSDSIIKLNIGGTIFQTTKATLSKFNGMFKVMMETDIPVAKDESGAIFIDRSPKHFDSILNYLRDGNIVLPESRKKEVKEIEKEAHFYLLDGLVELCNQKISEKSENSHKKLLKTIDCDSDLLQIIVDPIKPVLVFHCPVNNVGGIQFPLEFDVVNFIKQYEHKMDVYFKPYETGRSARCLEWQWTFYRKNYAEGNLQRDPRQTFGQQLEASLQFFFTDFPDFQI
;
A
#
# COMPACT_ATOMS: atom_id res chain seq x y z
N MET A 1 -31.73 -17.64 -31.00
CA MET A 1 -31.05 -16.33 -31.17
C MET A 1 -31.84 -15.30 -30.38
N SER A 2 -31.57 -15.16 -29.09
CA SER A 2 -32.19 -14.10 -28.28
C SER A 2 -31.66 -12.77 -28.79
N SER A 3 -32.51 -11.97 -29.42
CA SER A 3 -32.21 -10.58 -29.77
C SER A 3 -31.71 -9.87 -28.53
N ASP A 4 -30.45 -9.41 -28.53
CA ASP A 4 -29.88 -8.62 -27.45
C ASP A 4 -30.63 -7.29 -27.38
N SER A 5 -31.68 -7.24 -26.54
CA SER A 5 -32.44 -6.04 -26.34
C SER A 5 -31.55 -4.99 -25.69
N ILE A 6 -31.49 -3.82 -26.33
CA ILE A 6 -30.82 -2.66 -25.76
C ILE A 6 -31.62 -2.20 -24.54
N ILE A 7 -30.96 -2.12 -23.40
CA ILE A 7 -31.47 -1.63 -22.13
C ILE A 7 -30.92 -0.24 -21.88
N LYS A 8 -31.81 0.68 -21.49
CA LYS A 8 -31.46 2.04 -21.04
C LYS A 8 -31.48 2.09 -19.52
N LEU A 9 -30.41 2.62 -18.94
CA LEU A 9 -30.26 2.86 -17.51
C LEU A 9 -30.13 4.36 -17.27
N ASN A 10 -30.84 4.88 -16.29
CA ASN A 10 -30.68 6.24 -15.79
C ASN A 10 -30.03 6.19 -14.41
N ILE A 11 -28.73 6.50 -14.35
CA ILE A 11 -27.92 6.47 -13.13
C ILE A 11 -27.76 7.91 -12.63
N GLY A 12 -28.52 8.29 -11.61
CA GLY A 12 -28.45 9.63 -11.01
C GLY A 12 -28.63 10.77 -12.01
N GLY A 13 -29.44 10.58 -13.06
CA GLY A 13 -29.70 11.56 -14.11
C GLY A 13 -28.88 11.37 -15.40
N THR A 14 -27.89 10.47 -15.42
CA THR A 14 -27.09 10.18 -16.64
C THR A 14 -27.58 8.89 -17.31
N ILE A 15 -27.83 8.97 -18.61
CA ILE A 15 -28.32 7.83 -19.39
C ILE A 15 -27.16 6.98 -19.91
N PHE A 16 -27.20 5.69 -19.59
CA PHE A 16 -26.32 4.66 -20.11
C PHE A 16 -27.12 3.65 -20.94
N GLN A 17 -26.45 3.04 -21.92
CA GLN A 17 -27.06 2.04 -22.79
C GLN A 17 -26.16 0.81 -22.88
N THR A 18 -26.78 -0.36 -22.78
CA THR A 18 -26.08 -1.65 -22.85
C THR A 18 -27.07 -2.76 -23.25
N THR A 19 -26.63 -4.01 -23.26
CA THR A 19 -27.49 -5.17 -23.57
C THR A 19 -27.90 -5.93 -22.32
N LYS A 20 -29.02 -6.64 -22.40
CA LYS A 20 -29.43 -7.60 -21.35
C LYS A 20 -28.31 -8.61 -21.05
N ALA A 21 -27.63 -9.12 -22.08
CA ALA A 21 -26.50 -10.04 -21.91
C ALA A 21 -25.38 -9.47 -21.04
N THR A 22 -25.06 -8.18 -21.19
CA THR A 22 -24.03 -7.51 -20.37
C THR A 22 -24.45 -7.42 -18.91
N LEU A 23 -25.71 -7.03 -18.65
CA LEU A 23 -26.25 -6.88 -17.30
C LEU A 23 -26.45 -8.21 -16.56
N SER A 24 -26.65 -9.31 -17.30
CA SER A 24 -26.80 -10.67 -16.76
C SER A 24 -25.49 -11.47 -16.69
N LYS A 25 -24.37 -10.93 -17.18
CA LYS A 25 -23.09 -11.67 -17.28
C LYS A 25 -22.53 -12.11 -15.93
N PHE A 26 -22.62 -11.24 -14.93
CA PHE A 26 -22.11 -11.49 -13.57
C PHE A 26 -23.26 -11.55 -12.57
N ASN A 27 -23.08 -12.36 -11.53
CA ASN A 27 -24.01 -12.33 -10.39
C ASN A 27 -23.95 -10.95 -9.73
N GLY A 28 -25.12 -10.45 -9.31
CA GLY A 28 -25.26 -9.14 -8.69
C GLY A 28 -26.65 -8.56 -8.91
N MET A 29 -26.82 -7.29 -8.55
CA MET A 29 -28.10 -6.58 -8.61
C MET A 29 -28.70 -6.58 -10.02
N PHE A 30 -27.89 -6.29 -11.04
CA PHE A 30 -28.36 -6.18 -12.42
C PHE A 30 -28.88 -7.51 -12.98
N LYS A 31 -28.19 -8.62 -12.70
CA LYS A 31 -28.63 -9.94 -13.16
C LYS A 31 -29.98 -10.30 -12.56
N VAL A 32 -30.15 -10.05 -11.26
CA VAL A 32 -31.44 -10.25 -10.57
C VAL A 32 -32.53 -9.40 -11.24
N MET A 33 -32.28 -8.11 -11.50
CA MET A 33 -33.24 -7.24 -12.21
C MET A 33 -33.61 -7.73 -13.61
N MET A 34 -32.67 -8.38 -14.33
CA MET A 34 -32.87 -8.84 -15.70
C MET A 34 -33.54 -10.22 -15.78
N GLU A 35 -33.39 -11.04 -14.75
CA GLU A 35 -33.82 -12.45 -14.71
C GLU A 35 -35.03 -12.70 -13.82
N THR A 36 -35.45 -11.70 -13.03
CA THR A 36 -36.61 -11.80 -12.13
C THR A 36 -37.65 -10.71 -12.41
N ASP A 37 -38.90 -10.95 -12.01
CA ASP A 37 -40.01 -9.99 -12.15
C ASP A 37 -40.05 -8.97 -10.99
N ILE A 38 -38.90 -8.60 -10.43
CA ILE A 38 -38.84 -7.59 -9.38
C ILE A 38 -39.23 -6.23 -9.98
N PRO A 39 -40.11 -5.46 -9.31
CA PRO A 39 -40.44 -4.11 -9.75
C PRO A 39 -39.19 -3.23 -9.81
N VAL A 40 -38.91 -2.67 -10.99
CA VAL A 40 -37.83 -1.69 -11.18
C VAL A 40 -38.42 -0.30 -11.41
N ALA A 41 -37.85 0.71 -10.74
CA ALA A 41 -38.19 2.10 -11.00
C ALA A 41 -37.79 2.46 -12.43
N LYS A 42 -38.65 3.22 -13.13
CA LYS A 42 -38.37 3.74 -14.46
C LYS A 42 -38.63 5.24 -14.50
N ASP A 43 -37.83 5.95 -15.28
CA ASP A 43 -38.08 7.37 -15.55
C ASP A 43 -39.17 7.57 -16.62
N GLU A 44 -39.48 8.83 -16.94
CA GLU A 44 -40.49 9.22 -17.93
C GLU A 44 -40.21 8.67 -19.34
N SER A 45 -38.95 8.34 -19.64
CA SER A 45 -38.52 7.76 -20.92
C SER A 45 -38.60 6.23 -20.95
N GLY A 46 -38.93 5.61 -19.81
CA GLY A 46 -38.97 4.16 -19.64
C GLY A 46 -37.59 3.53 -19.36
N ALA A 47 -36.54 4.33 -19.10
CA ALA A 47 -35.23 3.82 -18.69
C ALA A 47 -35.25 3.40 -17.22
N ILE A 48 -34.53 2.32 -16.88
CA ILE A 48 -34.45 1.84 -15.49
C ILE A 48 -33.68 2.87 -14.66
N PHE A 49 -34.33 3.42 -13.64
CA PHE A 49 -33.76 4.45 -12.78
C PHE A 49 -33.04 3.85 -11.56
N ILE A 50 -31.84 4.32 -11.31
CA ILE A 50 -31.02 3.97 -10.15
C ILE A 50 -30.48 5.25 -9.52
N ASP A 51 -30.82 5.45 -8.24
CA ASP A 51 -30.42 6.62 -7.46
C ASP A 51 -28.97 6.49 -6.95
N ARG A 52 -28.02 6.51 -7.87
CA ARG A 52 -26.58 6.42 -7.62
C ARG A 52 -25.81 7.46 -8.42
N SER A 53 -24.59 7.76 -7.98
CA SER A 53 -23.73 8.67 -8.71
C SER A 53 -23.27 8.05 -10.04
N PRO A 54 -23.37 8.75 -11.17
CA PRO A 54 -22.89 8.25 -12.46
C PRO A 54 -21.36 8.27 -12.58
N LYS A 55 -20.65 8.95 -11.67
CA LYS A 55 -19.21 9.25 -11.76
C LYS A 55 -18.33 8.06 -12.16
N HIS A 56 -18.62 6.88 -11.59
CA HIS A 56 -17.83 5.66 -11.79
C HIS A 56 -18.57 4.59 -12.57
N PHE A 57 -19.76 4.89 -13.09
CA PHE A 57 -20.61 3.89 -13.70
C PHE A 57 -20.04 3.34 -15.01
N ASP A 58 -19.27 4.12 -15.76
CA ASP A 58 -18.51 3.61 -16.91
C ASP A 58 -17.55 2.48 -16.53
N SER A 59 -16.90 2.58 -15.37
CA SER A 59 -16.01 1.52 -14.87
C SER A 59 -16.81 0.28 -14.50
N ILE A 60 -17.95 0.44 -13.82
CA ILE A 60 -18.87 -0.67 -13.51
C ILE A 60 -19.35 -1.35 -14.80
N LEU A 61 -19.73 -0.56 -15.80
CA LEU A 61 -20.23 -1.08 -17.06
C LEU A 61 -19.15 -1.82 -17.86
N ASN A 62 -17.91 -1.31 -17.87
CA ASN A 62 -16.79 -2.00 -18.49
C ASN A 62 -16.45 -3.31 -17.76
N TYR A 63 -16.53 -3.34 -16.43
CA TYR A 63 -16.42 -4.60 -15.68
C TYR A 63 -17.47 -5.61 -16.14
N LEU A 64 -18.73 -5.18 -16.26
CA LEU A 64 -19.81 -6.06 -16.71
C LEU A 64 -19.64 -6.56 -18.15
N ARG A 65 -18.94 -5.81 -19.02
CA ARG A 65 -18.63 -6.22 -20.39
C ARG A 65 -17.48 -7.23 -20.44
N ASP A 66 -16.37 -6.92 -19.78
CA ASP A 66 -15.11 -7.63 -20.00
C ASP A 66 -14.74 -8.59 -18.87
N GLY A 67 -15.26 -8.37 -17.66
CA GLY A 67 -14.90 -9.09 -16.45
C GLY A 67 -13.64 -8.58 -15.76
N ASN A 68 -13.05 -7.49 -16.28
CA ASN A 68 -11.93 -6.81 -15.68
C ASN A 68 -12.05 -5.30 -15.94
N ILE A 69 -11.34 -4.48 -15.15
CA ILE A 69 -11.24 -3.03 -15.36
C ILE A 69 -9.82 -2.54 -15.13
N VAL A 70 -9.46 -1.46 -15.83
CA VAL A 70 -8.24 -0.71 -15.53
C VAL A 70 -8.53 0.25 -14.39
N LEU A 71 -8.15 -0.15 -13.17
CA LEU A 71 -8.29 0.70 -11.99
C LEU A 71 -7.30 1.88 -12.02
N PRO A 72 -7.71 3.09 -11.61
CA PRO A 72 -6.84 4.27 -11.60
C PRO A 72 -5.57 4.05 -10.77
N GLU A 73 -4.43 4.15 -11.43
CA GLU A 73 -3.15 3.73 -10.87
C GLU A 73 -2.57 4.73 -9.86
N SER A 74 -3.03 5.97 -9.81
CA SER A 74 -2.48 7.02 -8.95
C SER A 74 -3.44 7.47 -7.82
N ARG A 75 -4.72 7.10 -7.87
CA ARG A 75 -5.76 7.70 -7.01
C ARG A 75 -6.47 6.67 -6.12
N LYS A 76 -5.90 6.38 -4.94
CA LYS A 76 -6.51 5.47 -3.94
C LYS A 76 -7.95 5.86 -3.58
N LYS A 77 -8.26 7.15 -3.56
CA LYS A 77 -9.61 7.66 -3.31
C LYS A 77 -10.59 7.20 -4.39
N GLU A 78 -10.21 7.25 -5.66
CA GLU A 78 -11.09 6.82 -6.76
C GLU A 78 -11.33 5.31 -6.73
N VAL A 79 -10.30 4.51 -6.44
CA VAL A 79 -10.47 3.05 -6.28
C VAL A 79 -11.48 2.74 -5.16
N LYS A 80 -11.41 3.43 -4.02
CA LYS A 80 -12.39 3.30 -2.93
C LYS A 80 -13.80 3.77 -3.32
N GLU A 81 -13.92 4.77 -4.18
CA GLU A 81 -15.22 5.20 -4.67
C GLU A 81 -15.83 4.15 -5.61
N ILE A 82 -15.02 3.54 -6.49
CA ILE A 82 -15.43 2.42 -7.34
C ILE A 82 -15.83 1.20 -6.50
N GLU A 83 -15.04 0.87 -5.47
CA GLU A 83 -15.33 -0.22 -4.52
C GLU A 83 -16.72 -0.05 -3.87
N LYS A 84 -17.06 1.17 -3.45
CA LYS A 84 -18.38 1.47 -2.87
C LYS A 84 -19.52 1.26 -3.86
N GLU A 85 -19.34 1.64 -5.13
CA GLU A 85 -20.33 1.36 -6.16
C GLU A 85 -20.42 -0.15 -6.45
N ALA A 86 -19.29 -0.85 -6.50
CA ALA A 86 -19.25 -2.31 -6.70
C ALA A 86 -20.02 -3.06 -5.59
N HIS A 87 -19.88 -2.63 -4.33
CA HIS A 87 -20.69 -3.12 -3.22
C HIS A 87 -22.18 -2.86 -3.41
N PHE A 88 -22.56 -1.66 -3.86
CA PHE A 88 -23.96 -1.33 -4.09
C PHE A 88 -24.58 -2.22 -5.18
N TYR A 89 -23.87 -2.46 -6.28
CA TYR A 89 -24.33 -3.32 -7.38
C TYR A 89 -24.15 -4.82 -7.11
N LEU A 90 -23.63 -5.20 -5.93
CA LEU A 90 -23.37 -6.58 -5.51
C LEU A 90 -22.41 -7.31 -6.48
N LEU A 91 -21.33 -6.66 -6.87
CA LEU A 91 -20.32 -7.19 -7.78
C LEU A 91 -19.07 -7.63 -7.01
N ASP A 92 -19.16 -8.80 -6.35
CA ASP A 92 -18.11 -9.29 -5.44
C ASP A 92 -16.74 -9.40 -6.10
N GLY A 93 -16.67 -9.90 -7.34
CA GLY A 93 -15.40 -9.99 -8.07
C GLY A 93 -14.73 -8.62 -8.32
N LEU A 94 -15.52 -7.55 -8.48
CA LEU A 94 -14.98 -6.20 -8.63
C LEU A 94 -14.52 -5.61 -7.29
N VAL A 95 -15.22 -5.94 -6.20
CA VAL A 95 -14.79 -5.59 -4.83
C VAL A 95 -13.43 -6.23 -4.54
N GLU A 96 -13.25 -7.50 -4.87
CA GLU A 96 -11.98 -8.20 -4.70
C GLU A 96 -10.84 -7.54 -5.50
N LEU A 97 -11.07 -7.19 -6.77
CA LEU A 97 -10.09 -6.48 -7.59
C LEU A 97 -9.70 -5.12 -6.99
N CYS A 98 -10.66 -4.37 -6.44
CA CYS A 98 -10.39 -3.10 -5.77
C CYS A 98 -9.53 -3.31 -4.51
N ASN A 99 -9.87 -4.30 -3.68
CA ASN A 99 -9.14 -4.63 -2.47
C ASN A 99 -7.71 -5.07 -2.74
N GLN A 100 -7.51 -5.94 -3.73
CA GLN A 100 -6.17 -6.35 -4.19
C GLN A 100 -5.35 -5.13 -4.63
N LYS A 101 -5.93 -4.21 -5.41
CA LYS A 101 -5.21 -3.01 -5.84
C LYS A 101 -4.85 -2.07 -4.69
N ILE A 102 -5.70 -2.01 -3.65
CA ILE A 102 -5.44 -1.23 -2.45
C ILE A 102 -4.32 -1.87 -1.61
N SER A 103 -4.28 -3.21 -1.51
CA SER A 103 -3.28 -3.96 -0.74
C SER A 103 -1.92 -4.04 -1.44
N GLU A 104 -1.89 -4.23 -2.76
CA GLU A 104 -0.66 -4.28 -3.58
C GLU A 104 0.21 -3.02 -3.40
N LYS A 105 -0.42 -1.85 -3.24
CA LYS A 105 0.30 -0.60 -2.96
C LYS A 105 0.84 -0.51 -1.54
N SER A 106 0.29 -1.23 -0.57
CA SER A 106 0.84 -1.30 0.79
C SER A 106 2.18 -2.04 0.75
N GLU A 107 2.22 -3.22 0.14
CA GLU A 107 3.42 -4.08 0.09
C GLU A 107 4.50 -3.55 -0.88
N ASN A 108 4.13 -3.02 -2.06
CA ASN A 108 5.12 -2.45 -2.99
C ASN A 108 5.65 -1.08 -2.54
N SER A 109 4.93 -0.33 -1.69
CA SER A 109 5.50 0.87 -1.07
C SER A 109 6.60 0.51 -0.08
N HIS A 110 6.43 -0.58 0.70
CA HIS A 110 7.43 -1.05 1.66
C HIS A 110 8.73 -1.51 0.97
N LYS A 111 8.64 -2.26 -0.14
CA LYS A 111 9.82 -2.68 -0.91
C LYS A 111 10.57 -1.53 -1.58
N LYS A 112 9.89 -0.43 -1.94
CA LYS A 112 10.53 0.74 -2.55
C LYS A 112 11.17 1.68 -1.51
N LEU A 113 10.67 1.68 -0.27
CA LEU A 113 11.16 2.52 0.82
C LEU A 113 12.40 1.93 1.51
N LEU A 114 12.50 0.60 1.59
CA LEU A 114 13.62 -0.09 2.24
C LEU A 114 14.83 -0.14 1.30
N LYS A 115 15.80 0.76 1.51
CA LYS A 115 17.10 0.71 0.82
C LYS A 115 17.96 -0.39 1.46
N THR A 116 18.28 -1.46 0.73
CA THR A 116 19.12 -2.55 1.23
C THR A 116 20.59 -2.34 0.88
N ILE A 117 21.49 -2.85 1.72
CA ILE A 117 22.93 -2.92 1.48
C ILE A 117 23.30 -4.40 1.42
N ASP A 118 23.78 -4.85 0.26
CA ASP A 118 24.05 -6.27 0.02
C ASP A 118 25.49 -6.65 0.41
N CYS A 119 26.44 -5.71 0.30
CA CYS A 119 27.84 -5.96 0.64
C CYS A 119 28.56 -4.78 1.29
N ASP A 120 29.76 -5.03 1.83
CA ASP A 120 30.60 -4.00 2.45
C ASP A 120 31.04 -2.91 1.45
N SER A 121 31.18 -3.25 0.17
CA SER A 121 31.52 -2.27 -0.86
C SER A 121 30.41 -1.24 -1.04
N ASP A 122 29.14 -1.65 -1.02
CA ASP A 122 28.00 -0.74 -1.12
C ASP A 122 27.94 0.18 0.10
N LEU A 123 28.17 -0.39 1.29
CA LEU A 123 28.25 0.39 2.52
C LEU A 123 29.33 1.48 2.41
N LEU A 124 30.54 1.13 1.97
CA LEU A 124 31.63 2.09 1.81
C LEU A 124 31.26 3.22 0.86
N GLN A 125 30.65 2.92 -0.29
CA GLN A 125 30.21 3.95 -1.23
C GLN A 125 29.19 4.93 -0.62
N ILE A 126 28.30 4.42 0.24
CA ILE A 126 27.28 5.23 0.92
C ILE A 126 27.90 6.16 1.98
N ILE A 127 28.88 5.66 2.76
CA ILE A 127 29.38 6.37 3.96
C ILE A 127 30.64 7.22 3.73
N VAL A 128 31.30 7.12 2.57
CA VAL A 128 32.57 7.83 2.29
C VAL A 128 32.40 9.35 2.30
N ASP A 129 31.36 9.88 1.66
CA ASP A 129 31.07 11.32 1.66
C ASP A 129 29.55 11.56 1.60
N PRO A 130 28.84 11.32 2.71
CA PRO A 130 27.39 11.31 2.70
C PRO A 130 26.83 12.75 2.70
N ILE A 131 25.90 13.03 1.78
CA ILE A 131 25.22 14.35 1.66
C ILE A 131 24.31 14.62 2.87
N LYS A 132 23.66 13.56 3.38
CA LYS A 132 22.86 13.58 4.62
C LYS A 132 23.46 12.58 5.60
N PRO A 133 23.25 12.75 6.92
CA PRO A 133 23.49 11.67 7.87
C PRO A 133 22.87 10.34 7.40
N VAL A 134 23.56 9.23 7.64
CA VAL A 134 23.13 7.89 7.23
C VAL A 134 22.90 7.04 8.46
N LEU A 135 21.74 6.41 8.56
CA LEU A 135 21.43 5.39 9.55
C LEU A 135 21.39 4.02 8.87
N VAL A 136 22.25 3.10 9.31
CA VAL A 136 22.23 1.71 8.86
C VAL A 136 21.70 0.83 9.98
N PHE A 137 20.57 0.15 9.75
CA PHE A 137 20.11 -0.95 10.57
C PHE A 137 20.82 -2.23 10.15
N HIS A 138 21.49 -2.90 11.08
CA HIS A 138 22.03 -4.24 10.89
C HIS A 138 20.97 -5.25 11.34
N CYS A 139 20.40 -5.97 10.38
CA CYS A 139 19.22 -6.80 10.58
C CYS A 139 19.60 -8.28 10.66
N PRO A 140 19.25 -9.00 11.74
CA PRO A 140 19.50 -10.42 11.83
C PRO A 140 18.64 -11.18 10.82
N VAL A 141 19.27 -12.06 10.04
CA VAL A 141 18.60 -12.96 9.11
C VAL A 141 18.45 -14.32 9.75
N ASN A 142 17.22 -14.83 9.78
CA ASN A 142 16.93 -16.17 10.31
C ASN A 142 17.39 -17.27 9.32
N ASN A 143 17.32 -18.52 9.76
CA ASN A 143 17.77 -19.68 8.97
C ASN A 143 17.01 -19.90 7.65
N VAL A 144 15.90 -19.19 7.42
CA VAL A 144 15.10 -19.25 6.18
C VAL A 144 15.20 -17.98 5.34
N GLY A 145 16.16 -17.10 5.63
CA GLY A 145 16.40 -15.87 4.86
C GLY A 145 15.45 -14.71 5.19
N GLY A 146 14.67 -14.82 6.27
CA GLY A 146 13.73 -13.80 6.71
C GLY A 146 14.31 -12.87 7.78
N ILE A 147 13.86 -11.61 7.77
CA ILE A 147 14.15 -10.62 8.83
C ILE A 147 12.89 -10.48 9.70
N GLN A 148 13.06 -10.60 11.02
CA GLN A 148 11.99 -10.34 11.98
C GLN A 148 12.11 -8.91 12.52
N PHE A 149 11.10 -8.07 12.29
CA PHE A 149 11.06 -6.70 12.81
C PHE A 149 10.70 -6.68 14.31
N PRO A 150 11.22 -5.72 15.10
CA PRO A 150 10.77 -5.50 16.46
C PRO A 150 9.27 -5.14 16.51
N LEU A 151 8.52 -5.75 17.44
CA LEU A 151 7.04 -5.66 17.49
C LEU A 151 6.51 -4.21 17.55
N GLU A 152 7.21 -3.33 18.25
CA GLU A 152 6.84 -1.93 18.45
C GLU A 152 7.41 -0.99 17.39
N PHE A 153 8.17 -1.50 16.41
CA PHE A 153 8.87 -0.68 15.44
C PHE A 153 8.13 -0.61 14.10
N ASP A 154 7.41 0.49 13.89
CA ASP A 154 6.84 0.83 12.60
C ASP A 154 7.91 1.45 11.68
N VAL A 155 8.62 0.58 10.97
CA VAL A 155 9.71 0.96 10.06
C VAL A 155 9.26 1.95 8.97
N VAL A 156 8.01 1.89 8.54
CA VAL A 156 7.49 2.67 7.42
C VAL A 156 7.25 4.10 7.86
N ASN A 157 6.59 4.27 9.00
CA ASN A 157 6.39 5.58 9.59
C ASN A 157 7.73 6.19 10.04
N PHE A 158 8.64 5.37 10.55
CA PHE A 158 10.00 5.81 10.88
C PHE A 158 10.74 6.39 9.67
N ILE A 159 10.81 5.65 8.55
CA ILE A 159 11.50 6.13 7.34
C ILE A 159 10.90 7.46 6.87
N LYS A 160 9.57 7.57 6.81
CA LYS A 160 8.89 8.81 6.40
C LYS A 160 9.17 9.98 7.33
N GLN A 161 9.20 9.74 8.64
CA GLN A 161 9.49 10.76 9.65
C GLN A 161 10.90 11.34 9.47
N TYR A 162 11.87 10.50 9.11
CA TYR A 162 13.29 10.87 9.05
C TYR A 162 13.85 11.09 7.64
N GLU A 163 13.09 10.86 6.57
CA GLU A 163 13.52 10.95 5.15
C GLU A 163 14.17 12.30 4.78
N HIS A 164 13.69 13.40 5.37
CA HIS A 164 14.25 14.73 5.12
C HIS A 164 15.53 14.99 5.93
N LYS A 165 15.73 14.30 7.07
CA LYS A 165 16.85 14.52 8.00
C LYS A 165 18.02 13.57 7.77
N MET A 166 17.75 12.33 7.36
CA MET A 166 18.76 11.30 7.19
C MET A 166 18.34 10.26 6.14
N ASP A 167 19.33 9.58 5.59
CA ASP A 167 19.11 8.40 4.75
C ASP A 167 19.14 7.12 5.60
N VAL A 168 18.13 6.27 5.44
CA VAL A 168 18.00 5.02 6.20
C VAL A 168 18.24 3.82 5.29
N TYR A 169 19.11 2.91 5.72
CA TYR A 169 19.47 1.67 5.01
C TYR A 169 19.36 0.45 5.92
N PHE A 170 19.20 -0.72 5.31
CA PHE A 170 19.08 -2.02 5.99
C PHE A 170 20.16 -2.96 5.45
N LYS A 171 21.05 -3.42 6.33
CA LYS A 171 22.11 -4.37 6.01
C LYS A 171 21.84 -5.69 6.72
N PRO A 172 21.44 -6.75 5.99
CA PRO A 172 21.23 -8.06 6.59
C PRO A 172 22.57 -8.66 7.06
N TYR A 173 22.56 -9.37 8.20
CA TYR A 173 23.72 -10.16 8.65
C TYR A 173 23.29 -11.58 9.06
N GLU A 174 24.15 -12.55 8.76
CA GLU A 174 23.92 -13.94 9.14
C GLU A 174 24.16 -14.13 10.64
N THR A 175 23.19 -14.70 11.33
CA THR A 175 23.35 -15.07 12.73
C THR A 175 23.94 -16.47 12.81
N GLY A 176 25.18 -16.62 13.26
CA GLY A 176 25.77 -17.93 13.50
C GLY A 176 24.95 -18.76 14.50
N ARG A 177 25.08 -20.10 14.46
CA ARG A 177 24.31 -21.07 15.28
C ARG A 177 24.37 -20.88 16.81
N SER A 178 25.12 -19.91 17.31
CA SER A 178 25.39 -19.64 18.74
C SER A 178 25.00 -18.22 19.20
N ALA A 179 24.37 -17.40 18.36
CA ALA A 179 23.98 -16.05 18.78
C ALA A 179 22.76 -16.10 19.71
N ARG A 180 22.99 -15.94 21.03
CA ARG A 180 21.94 -15.85 22.06
C ARG A 180 21.05 -14.59 21.96
N CYS A 181 21.27 -13.71 20.99
CA CYS A 181 20.48 -12.50 20.78
C CYS A 181 20.36 -12.21 19.27
N LEU A 182 19.21 -12.53 18.68
CA LEU A 182 18.81 -12.13 17.33
C LEU A 182 18.32 -10.69 17.36
N GLU A 183 19.22 -9.75 17.60
CA GLU A 183 18.84 -8.37 17.85
C GLU A 183 19.27 -7.44 16.73
N TRP A 184 18.39 -6.49 16.41
CA TRP A 184 18.70 -5.40 15.51
C TRP A 184 19.77 -4.52 16.14
N GLN A 185 20.76 -4.15 15.33
CA GLN A 185 21.78 -3.17 15.70
C GLN A 185 21.67 -1.98 14.75
N TRP A 186 22.28 -0.85 15.10
CA TRP A 186 22.32 0.29 14.21
C TRP A 186 23.63 1.04 14.31
N THR A 187 23.96 1.74 13.24
CA THR A 187 25.11 2.63 13.17
C THR A 187 24.71 3.91 12.45
N PHE A 188 25.02 5.05 13.06
CA PHE A 188 24.93 6.35 12.44
C PHE A 188 26.26 6.69 11.78
N TYR A 189 26.21 7.20 10.56
CA TYR A 189 27.36 7.69 9.81
C TYR A 189 27.12 9.14 9.40
N ARG A 190 28.18 9.93 9.46
CA ARG A 190 28.30 11.27 8.86
C ARG A 190 29.77 11.50 8.52
N LYS A 191 30.08 12.64 7.91
CA LYS A 191 31.46 12.98 7.54
C LYS A 191 32.42 12.81 8.74
N ASN A 192 33.34 11.86 8.61
CA ASN A 192 34.37 11.51 9.61
C ASN A 192 33.84 11.05 10.98
N TYR A 193 32.60 10.58 11.09
CA TYR A 193 32.06 10.09 12.36
C TYR A 193 31.14 8.89 12.14
N ALA A 194 31.33 7.87 12.96
CA ALA A 194 30.47 6.70 13.02
C ALA A 194 30.19 6.34 14.48
N GLU A 195 28.93 6.10 14.82
CA GLU A 195 28.51 5.70 16.16
C GLU A 195 27.51 4.54 16.09
N GLY A 196 27.88 3.43 16.72
CA GLY A 196 27.01 2.26 16.85
C GLY A 196 26.38 2.17 18.24
N ASN A 197 25.35 1.36 18.38
CA ASN A 197 24.72 1.11 19.67
C ASN A 197 25.51 0.09 20.52
N LEU A 198 26.62 0.55 21.10
CA LEU A 198 27.61 -0.27 21.82
C LEU A 198 27.28 -0.53 23.30
N GLN A 199 26.39 0.22 23.94
CA GLN A 199 25.93 -0.02 25.32
C GLN A 199 24.41 -0.01 25.38
N ARG A 200 23.83 -1.10 25.91
CA ARG A 200 22.38 -1.27 26.02
C ARG A 200 21.97 -1.37 27.49
N ASP A 201 20.92 -0.65 27.84
CA ASP A 201 20.18 -0.90 29.07
C ASP A 201 19.15 -2.01 28.80
N PRO A 202 19.29 -3.22 29.38
CA PRO A 202 18.36 -4.33 29.16
C PRO A 202 16.93 -4.04 29.65
N ARG A 203 16.70 -2.93 30.35
CA ARG A 203 15.38 -2.49 30.83
C ARG A 203 14.62 -1.66 29.80
N GLN A 204 15.27 -1.22 28.72
CA GLN A 204 14.67 -0.37 27.69
C GLN A 204 14.24 -1.17 26.47
N THR A 205 13.11 -0.81 25.85
CA THR A 205 12.67 -1.42 24.58
C THR A 205 13.56 -0.95 23.42
N PHE A 206 13.51 -1.68 22.29
CA PHE A 206 14.20 -1.28 21.07
C PHE A 206 13.89 0.17 20.67
N GLY A 207 12.61 0.55 20.70
CA GLY A 207 12.16 1.91 20.35
C GLY A 207 12.74 2.97 21.29
N GLN A 208 12.77 2.71 22.60
CA GLN A 208 13.33 3.64 23.59
C GLN A 208 14.84 3.87 23.38
N GLN A 209 15.60 2.79 23.13
CA GLN A 209 17.03 2.89 22.89
C GLN A 209 17.36 3.60 21.57
N LEU A 210 16.59 3.31 20.52
CA LEU A 210 16.74 3.95 19.22
C LEU A 210 16.44 5.45 19.31
N GLU A 211 15.35 5.83 19.96
CA GLU A 211 14.96 7.23 20.15
C GLU A 211 16.01 8.00 20.96
N ALA A 212 16.54 7.42 22.04
CA ALA A 212 17.62 8.03 22.81
C ALA A 212 18.89 8.23 21.96
N SER A 213 19.23 7.24 21.12
CA SER A 213 20.38 7.33 20.21
C SER A 213 20.18 8.42 19.13
N LEU A 214 18.95 8.55 18.61
CA LEU A 214 18.59 9.60 17.65
C LEU A 214 18.69 10.98 18.28
N GLN A 215 18.17 11.15 19.50
CA GLN A 215 18.26 12.41 20.24
C GLN A 215 19.73 12.79 20.45
N PHE A 216 20.54 11.88 20.97
CA PHE A 216 21.97 12.11 21.15
C PHE A 216 22.67 12.51 19.84
N PHE A 217 22.43 11.73 18.77
CA PHE A 217 23.01 11.97 17.45
C PHE A 217 22.69 13.36 16.88
N PHE A 218 21.47 13.86 17.10
CA PHE A 218 21.04 15.19 16.64
C PHE A 218 21.34 16.33 17.63
N THR A 219 21.50 16.06 18.93
CA THR A 219 21.77 17.08 19.95
C THR A 219 23.23 17.51 19.97
N ASP A 220 24.18 16.60 19.80
CA ASP A 220 25.60 16.93 19.96
C ASP A 220 26.15 17.84 18.84
N PHE A 221 25.44 18.02 17.71
CA PHE A 221 25.94 18.79 16.56
C PHE A 221 24.81 19.50 15.77
N PRO A 222 24.57 20.81 16.01
CA PRO A 222 23.38 21.54 15.55
C PRO A 222 23.35 21.97 14.08
N ASP A 223 24.30 21.57 13.24
CA ASP A 223 24.41 22.02 11.83
C ASP A 223 23.25 21.58 10.91
N PHE A 224 22.25 20.86 11.44
CA PHE A 224 21.03 20.44 10.73
C PHE A 224 19.72 20.85 11.42
N GLN A 225 19.75 21.87 12.30
CA GLN A 225 18.53 22.63 12.61
C GLN A 225 18.36 23.71 11.53
N ILE A 226 17.46 23.47 10.57
CA ILE A 226 16.52 24.41 9.92
C ILE A 226 15.61 23.58 9.00
#